data_AF-V9GIV5-F1
#
_entry.id   AF-V9GIV5-F1
#
_cell.length_a   1.000
_cell.length_b   1.000
_cell.length_c   1.000
_cell.angle_alpha   90.00
_cell.angle_beta   90.00
_cell.angle_gamma   90.00
#
_symmetry.space_group_name_H-M   'P 1'
#
loop_
_entity.id
_entity.type
_entity.pdbx_description
1 polymer ?
#
loop_
_entity_poly.entity_id
_entity_poly.type
_entity_poly.pdbx_seq_one_letter_code
_entity_poly.pdbx_strand_id
1 'polypeptide(L)'
;MDDNGEVIYRPEGFFTVQNENGDTRYTRNGSFRVSPEGNLLSEGGYQVLDNNNTPIVLTGPSSQFTVNEQGEILDASGNGTGIVLGVSVVSRPHDLIREGNGVFRMSNPDSDVRFMQVTDNAIVRQGFIEASNVDPTQSMVELNAALRAYETNQRIVQYYDKTLEKAVNEIGRV
;
A
#
# COMPACT_ATOMS: atom_id res chain seq x y z
N MET A 1 7.03 18.70 6.80
CA MET A 1 8.17 19.51 7.25
C MET A 1 7.67 20.40 8.37
N ASP A 2 8.34 20.40 9.51
CA ASP A 2 8.16 21.44 10.51
C ASP A 2 8.92 22.71 10.13
N ASP A 3 8.76 23.77 10.94
CA ASP A 3 9.44 25.06 10.79
C ASP A 3 10.98 24.96 10.88
N ASN A 4 11.54 23.80 11.25
CA ASN A 4 12.98 23.55 11.33
C ASN A 4 13.54 22.78 10.13
N GLY A 5 12.71 22.47 9.12
CA GLY A 5 13.14 21.70 7.95
C GLY A 5 13.27 20.20 8.21
N GLU A 6 12.78 19.70 9.35
CA GLU A 6 12.75 18.29 9.66
C GLU A 6 11.54 17.64 8.97
N VAL A 7 11.78 16.56 8.24
CA VAL A 7 10.71 15.83 7.57
C VAL A 7 9.93 15.07 8.64
N ILE A 8 8.84 15.65 9.12
CA ILE A 8 7.86 14.92 9.94
C ILE A 8 7.26 13.81 9.06
N TYR A 9 7.64 12.57 9.36
CA TYR A 9 6.98 11.39 8.80
C TYR A 9 5.70 11.13 9.58
N ARG A 10 4.61 10.86 8.85
CA ARG A 10 3.40 10.36 9.48
C ARG A 10 3.59 8.85 9.66
N PRO A 11 3.51 8.34 10.90
CA PRO A 11 3.51 6.90 11.12
C PRO A 11 2.31 6.29 10.39
N GLU A 12 2.53 5.16 9.74
CA GLU A 12 1.51 4.45 8.98
C GLU A 12 1.32 3.04 9.55
N GLY A 13 0.07 2.59 9.59
CA GLY A 13 -0.29 1.24 10.02
C GLY A 13 -0.25 0.25 8.87
N PHE A 14 0.30 -0.93 9.14
CA PHE A 14 0.31 -2.06 8.22
C PHE A 14 -0.14 -3.32 8.96
N PHE A 15 -0.91 -4.17 8.29
CA PHE A 15 -1.17 -5.52 8.79
C PHE A 15 0.10 -6.36 8.69
N THR A 16 0.38 -7.09 9.75
CA THR A 16 1.53 -7.97 9.86
C THR A 16 1.13 -9.34 9.33
N VAL A 17 1.86 -9.83 8.35
CA VAL A 17 1.62 -11.13 7.72
C VAL A 17 2.91 -11.94 7.65
N GLN A 18 2.79 -13.25 7.47
CA GLN A 18 3.92 -14.17 7.39
C GLN A 18 3.89 -14.91 6.06
N ASN A 19 5.05 -15.05 5.43
CA ASN A 19 5.20 -15.85 4.21
C ASN A 19 5.33 -17.35 4.56
N GLU A 20 5.33 -18.20 3.53
CA GLU A 20 5.50 -19.66 3.71
C GLU A 20 6.85 -20.05 4.33
N ASN A 21 7.86 -19.18 4.23
CA ASN A 21 9.19 -19.38 4.82
C ASN A 21 9.26 -19.00 6.31
N GLY A 22 8.18 -18.44 6.87
CA GLY A 22 8.14 -17.96 8.26
C GLY A 22 8.61 -16.52 8.46
N ASP A 23 8.97 -15.80 7.40
CA ASP A 23 9.40 -14.40 7.52
C ASP A 23 8.21 -13.44 7.65
N THR A 24 8.36 -12.47 8.53
CA THR A 24 7.40 -11.37 8.68
C THR A 24 7.44 -10.42 7.49
N ARG A 25 6.24 -10.01 7.05
CA ARG A 25 5.96 -9.08 5.98
C ARG A 25 4.83 -8.15 6.41
N TYR A 26 4.65 -7.07 5.67
CA TYR A 26 3.68 -6.02 5.98
C TYR A 26 2.80 -5.75 4.77
N THR A 27 1.51 -5.51 4.98
CA THR A 27 0.56 -5.19 3.90
C THR A 27 -0.45 -4.15 4.35
N ARG A 28 -0.88 -3.28 3.44
CA ARG A 28 -2.05 -2.41 3.67
C ARG A 28 -3.35 -3.03 3.17
N ASN A 29 -3.25 -4.15 2.44
CA ASN A 29 -4.44 -4.84 1.95
C ASN A 29 -5.10 -5.57 3.13
N GLY A 30 -6.26 -5.08 3.55
CA GLY A 30 -7.11 -5.70 4.58
C GLY A 30 -8.05 -6.79 4.04
N SER A 31 -7.93 -7.18 2.77
CA SER A 31 -8.69 -8.29 2.18
C SER A 31 -8.13 -9.63 2.67
N PHE A 32 -8.80 -10.19 3.67
CA PHE A 32 -8.45 -11.46 4.29
C PHE A 32 -9.56 -12.51 4.08
N ARG A 33 -9.15 -13.77 3.99
CA ARG A 33 -10.02 -14.94 3.88
C ARG A 33 -9.61 -15.98 4.92
N VAL A 34 -10.57 -16.72 5.43
CA VAL A 34 -10.31 -17.86 6.31
C VAL A 34 -10.20 -19.11 5.45
N SER A 35 -9.12 -19.88 5.63
CA SER A 35 -8.92 -21.16 4.95
C SER A 35 -9.82 -22.25 5.55
N PRO A 36 -10.02 -23.38 4.86
CA PRO A 36 -10.76 -24.52 5.41
C PRO A 36 -10.19 -25.05 6.75
N GLU A 37 -8.89 -24.88 6.96
CA GLU A 37 -8.17 -25.22 8.19
C GLU A 37 -8.32 -24.17 9.30
N GLY A 38 -9.02 -23.06 9.03
CA GLY A 38 -9.23 -21.96 9.97
C GLY A 38 -8.17 -20.86 9.93
N ASN A 39 -7.15 -20.96 9.10
CA ASN A 39 -6.09 -19.95 9.04
C ASN A 39 -6.59 -18.66 8.39
N LEU A 40 -6.30 -17.50 8.99
CA LEU A 40 -6.55 -16.22 8.36
C LEU A 40 -5.44 -15.90 7.35
N LEU A 41 -5.79 -15.84 6.08
CA LEU A 41 -4.86 -15.64 4.97
C LEU A 41 -5.19 -14.34 4.22
N SER A 42 -4.15 -13.65 3.75
CA SER A 42 -4.31 -12.57 2.77
C SER A 42 -4.61 -13.12 1.37
N GLU A 43 -5.01 -12.23 0.46
CA GLU A 43 -5.25 -12.56 -0.95
C GLU A 43 -4.06 -13.28 -1.60
N GLY A 44 -2.83 -12.88 -1.23
CA GLY A 44 -1.58 -13.47 -1.68
C GLY A 44 -1.17 -14.77 -0.99
N GLY A 45 -1.99 -15.31 -0.07
CA GLY A 45 -1.71 -16.56 0.64
C GLY A 45 -0.88 -16.42 1.92
N TYR A 46 -0.51 -15.19 2.31
CA TYR A 46 0.26 -14.94 3.53
C TYR A 46 -0.62 -15.10 4.78
N GLN A 47 -0.09 -15.74 5.82
CA GLN A 47 -0.79 -15.89 7.11
C GLN A 47 -0.84 -14.56 7.85
N VAL A 48 -2.00 -14.14 8.32
CA VAL A 48 -2.15 -12.92 9.11
C VAL A 48 -1.75 -13.21 10.55
N LEU A 49 -0.89 -12.35 11.12
CA LEU A 49 -0.40 -12.50 12.49
C LEU A 49 -1.22 -11.67 13.48
N ASP A 50 -1.26 -12.11 14.72
CA ASP A 50 -1.79 -11.36 15.86
C ASP A 50 -0.78 -10.33 16.40
N ASN A 51 -1.16 -9.61 17.47
CA ASN A 51 -0.28 -8.66 18.16
C ASN A 51 0.92 -9.31 18.91
N ASN A 52 1.04 -10.64 18.89
CA ASN A 52 2.14 -11.43 19.44
C ASN A 52 2.98 -12.13 18.36
N ASN A 53 2.84 -11.76 17.08
CA ASN A 53 3.46 -12.44 15.93
C ASN A 53 3.05 -13.91 15.76
N THR A 54 1.87 -14.31 16.23
CA THR A 54 1.34 -15.67 16.07
C THR A 54 0.32 -15.71 14.94
N PRO A 55 0.37 -16.69 14.03
CA PRO A 55 -0.65 -16.86 12.99
C PRO A 55 -2.06 -16.99 13.58
N ILE A 56 -2.99 -16.20 13.06
CA ILE A 56 -4.38 -16.21 13.50
C ILE A 56 -5.09 -17.42 12.93
N VAL A 57 -5.65 -18.25 13.83
CA VAL A 57 -6.46 -19.40 13.50
C VAL A 57 -7.85 -19.23 14.11
N LEU A 58 -8.87 -19.19 13.27
CA LEU A 58 -10.27 -19.03 13.64
C LEU A 58 -10.99 -20.37 13.52
N THR A 59 -11.60 -20.82 14.61
CA THR A 59 -12.38 -22.07 14.61
C THR A 59 -13.84 -21.76 14.30
N GLY A 60 -14.23 -21.82 13.02
CA GLY A 60 -15.61 -21.59 12.58
C GLY A 60 -15.71 -20.96 11.19
N PRO A 61 -16.93 -20.83 10.63
CA PRO A 61 -17.13 -20.17 9.35
C PRO A 61 -16.82 -18.67 9.44
N SER A 62 -16.14 -18.12 8.43
CA SER A 62 -15.69 -16.71 8.41
C SER A 62 -16.82 -15.68 8.59
N SER A 63 -18.05 -16.02 8.21
CA SER A 63 -19.23 -15.16 8.36
C SER A 63 -19.63 -14.91 9.81
N GLN A 64 -19.06 -15.66 10.75
CA GLN A 64 -19.29 -15.53 12.19
C GLN A 64 -18.30 -14.62 12.88
N PHE A 65 -17.29 -14.09 12.18
CA PHE A 65 -16.28 -13.25 12.79
C PHE A 65 -16.39 -11.81 12.33
N THR A 66 -16.38 -10.89 13.28
CA THR A 66 -16.30 -9.45 13.02
C THR A 66 -15.06 -8.87 13.67
N VAL A 67 -14.62 -7.69 13.27
CA VAL A 67 -13.46 -7.00 13.84
C VAL A 67 -13.90 -5.66 14.38
N ASN A 68 -13.57 -5.36 15.65
CA ASN A 68 -13.88 -4.07 16.26
C ASN A 68 -12.86 -2.99 15.87
N GLU A 69 -13.13 -1.76 16.33
CA GLU A 69 -12.29 -0.59 16.05
C GLU A 69 -10.85 -0.72 16.54
N GLN A 70 -10.62 -1.57 17.53
CA GLN A 70 -9.32 -1.87 18.14
C GLN A 70 -8.59 -3.03 17.44
N GLY A 71 -9.18 -3.60 16.39
CA GLY A 71 -8.60 -4.74 15.67
C GLY A 71 -8.80 -6.10 16.34
N GLU A 72 -9.59 -6.16 17.43
CA GLU A 72 -9.95 -7.43 18.08
C GLU A 72 -11.02 -8.15 17.26
N ILE A 73 -10.82 -9.45 17.09
CA ILE A 73 -11.77 -10.34 16.44
C ILE A 73 -12.86 -10.71 17.44
N LEU A 74 -14.11 -10.43 17.06
CA LEU A 74 -15.32 -10.79 17.78
C LEU A 74 -15.99 -12.01 17.14
N ASP A 75 -16.65 -12.82 17.97
CA ASP A 75 -17.46 -13.96 17.54
C ASP A 75 -18.84 -13.53 16.99
N ALA A 76 -19.67 -14.49 16.57
CA ALA A 76 -20.99 -14.23 16.00
C ALA A 76 -21.98 -13.62 17.01
N SER A 77 -21.68 -13.76 18.30
CA SER A 77 -22.45 -13.21 19.41
C SER A 77 -21.96 -11.81 19.80
N GLY A 78 -20.89 -11.31 19.16
CA GLY A 78 -20.26 -10.02 19.46
C GLY A 78 -19.29 -10.06 20.64
N ASN A 79 -18.91 -11.24 21.15
CA ASN A 79 -17.93 -11.37 22.22
C ASN A 79 -16.51 -11.34 21.66
N GLY A 80 -15.60 -10.67 22.36
CA GLY A 80 -14.18 -10.69 22.05
C GLY A 80 -13.59 -12.09 22.15
N THR A 81 -12.90 -12.53 21.10
CA THR A 81 -12.18 -13.81 21.10
C THR A 81 -10.84 -13.72 21.83
N GLY A 82 -10.40 -12.50 22.21
CA GLY A 82 -9.07 -12.23 22.74
C GLY A 82 -7.96 -12.21 21.67
N ILE A 83 -8.31 -12.48 20.41
CA ILE A 83 -7.38 -12.41 19.28
C ILE A 83 -7.43 -11.00 18.69
N VAL A 84 -6.29 -10.32 18.66
CA VAL A 84 -6.16 -8.96 18.10
C VAL A 84 -5.27 -9.01 16.87
N LEU A 85 -5.73 -8.44 15.77
CA LEU A 85 -4.94 -8.31 14.54
C LEU A 85 -3.61 -7.60 14.82
N GLY A 86 -2.52 -8.20 14.34
CA GLY A 86 -1.20 -7.62 14.42
C GLY A 86 -1.06 -6.45 13.46
N VAL A 87 -1.40 -5.24 13.91
CA VAL A 87 -1.15 -4.02 13.14
C VAL A 87 0.17 -3.42 13.60
N SER A 88 1.14 -3.33 12.69
CA SER A 88 2.45 -2.74 12.93
C SER A 88 2.47 -1.30 12.44
N VAL A 89 2.89 -0.38 13.30
CA VAL A 89 3.12 1.02 12.98
C VAL A 89 4.57 1.16 12.55
N VAL A 90 4.76 1.68 11.33
CA VAL A 90 6.08 1.90 10.74
C VAL A 90 6.36 3.41 10.73
N SER A 91 7.36 3.83 11.52
CA SER A 91 7.76 5.24 11.60
C SER A 91 8.47 5.74 10.33
N ARG A 92 9.14 4.84 9.61
CA ARG A 92 9.88 5.13 8.36
C ARG A 92 9.39 4.26 7.19
N PRO A 93 8.24 4.58 6.57
CA PRO A 93 7.68 3.77 5.48
C PRO A 93 8.58 3.66 4.23
N HIS A 94 9.56 4.55 4.05
CA HIS A 94 10.51 4.49 2.93
C HIS A 94 11.54 3.34 3.04
N ASP A 95 11.72 2.78 4.24
CA ASP A 95 12.56 1.59 4.46
C ASP A 95 11.86 0.30 4.01
N LEU A 96 10.57 0.37 3.65
CA LEU A 96 9.80 -0.74 3.12
C LEU A 96 10.12 -0.98 1.65
N ILE A 97 10.52 -2.22 1.36
CA ILE A 97 10.76 -2.69 0.00
C ILE A 97 9.55 -3.50 -0.44
N ARG A 98 8.89 -3.05 -1.51
CA ARG A 98 7.74 -3.76 -2.09
C ARG A 98 8.20 -5.04 -2.78
N GLU A 99 7.59 -6.17 -2.40
CA GLU A 99 7.90 -7.49 -2.99
C GLU A 99 6.85 -7.94 -4.02
N GLY A 100 5.69 -7.30 -4.07
CA GLY A 100 4.58 -7.64 -4.99
C GLY A 100 3.26 -7.79 -4.25
N ASN A 101 2.13 -7.82 -4.97
CA ASN A 101 0.78 -8.03 -4.42
C ASN A 101 0.40 -7.11 -3.23
N GLY A 102 0.99 -5.92 -3.15
CA GLY A 102 0.76 -4.98 -2.04
C GLY A 102 1.48 -5.35 -0.74
N VAL A 103 2.39 -6.32 -0.78
CA VAL A 103 3.21 -6.77 0.34
C VAL A 103 4.57 -6.08 0.31
N PHE A 104 5.04 -5.76 1.51
CA PHE A 104 6.28 -5.07 1.78
C PHE A 104 7.13 -5.89 2.75
N ARG A 105 8.43 -5.92 2.51
CA ARG A 105 9.41 -6.35 3.51
C ARG A 105 10.12 -5.14 4.07
N MET A 106 10.63 -5.28 5.28
CA MET A 106 11.52 -4.27 5.82
C MET A 106 12.94 -4.47 5.30
N SER A 107 13.60 -3.38 4.90
CA SER A 107 15.01 -3.42 4.47
C SER A 107 15.97 -3.63 5.65
N ASN A 108 15.66 -3.02 6.80
CA ASN A 108 16.48 -3.09 8.01
C ASN A 108 15.62 -3.55 9.20
N PRO A 109 15.92 -4.69 9.85
CA PRO A 109 15.16 -5.17 11.01
C PRO A 109 15.25 -4.23 12.24
N ASP A 110 16.23 -3.34 12.29
CA ASP A 110 16.38 -2.29 13.34
C ASP A 110 15.56 -1.02 13.03
N SER A 111 14.76 -1.03 11.98
CA SER A 111 13.78 0.02 11.73
C SER A 111 12.74 0.02 12.86
N ASP A 112 12.33 1.22 13.26
CA ASP A 112 11.43 1.47 14.38
C ASP A 112 9.99 1.02 14.05
N VAL A 113 9.79 -0.30 14.02
CA VAL A 113 8.50 -0.98 13.85
C VAL A 113 8.04 -1.44 15.21
N ARG A 114 6.85 -1.00 15.59
CA ARG A 114 6.19 -1.47 16.80
C ARG A 114 4.76 -1.85 16.48
N PHE A 115 4.20 -2.75 17.27
CA PHE A 115 2.76 -2.96 17.21
C PHE A 115 2.03 -1.66 17.59
N MET A 116 0.91 -1.46 16.92
CA MET A 116 -0.03 -0.37 17.19
C MET A 116 -0.48 -0.45 18.64
N GLN A 117 -0.41 0.69 19.32
CA GLN A 117 -0.90 0.85 20.67
C GLN A 117 -2.21 1.65 20.63
N VAL A 118 -3.03 1.52 21.67
CA VAL A 118 -4.30 2.26 21.80
C VAL A 118 -4.08 3.79 21.71
N THR A 119 -2.89 4.26 22.09
CA THR A 119 -2.47 5.67 22.00
C THR A 119 -2.31 6.20 20.58
N ASP A 120 -2.21 5.33 19.57
CA ASP A 120 -1.98 5.74 18.17
C ASP A 120 -3.26 6.23 17.47
N ASN A 121 -4.43 6.16 18.13
CA ASN A 121 -5.75 6.57 17.60
C ASN A 121 -6.10 5.99 16.22
N ALA A 122 -5.41 4.94 15.79
CA ALA A 122 -5.68 4.28 14.54
C ALA A 122 -6.84 3.29 14.73
N ILE A 123 -7.79 3.35 13.81
CA ILE A 123 -9.06 2.62 13.90
C ILE A 123 -9.07 1.58 12.79
N VAL A 124 -9.23 0.30 13.16
CA VAL A 124 -9.45 -0.76 12.18
C VAL A 124 -10.94 -0.80 11.84
N ARG A 125 -11.29 -0.72 10.55
CA ARG A 125 -12.69 -0.78 10.10
C ARG A 125 -12.91 -1.91 9.12
N GLN A 126 -13.66 -2.91 9.53
CA GLN A 126 -14.06 -4.03 8.67
C GLN A 126 -15.10 -3.58 7.63
N GLY A 127 -14.99 -4.10 6.40
CA GLY A 127 -15.95 -3.81 5.32
C GLY A 127 -15.74 -2.47 4.62
N PHE A 128 -14.69 -1.72 4.99
CA PHE A 128 -14.27 -0.52 4.29
C PHE A 128 -13.07 -0.85 3.41
N ILE A 129 -13.18 -0.58 2.12
CA ILE A 129 -12.02 -0.49 1.23
C ILE A 129 -11.45 0.91 1.47
N GLU A 130 -10.20 0.98 1.91
CA GLU A 130 -9.49 2.25 2.03
C GLU A 130 -9.48 2.90 0.63
N ALA A 131 -10.19 4.02 0.49
CA ALA A 131 -10.25 4.73 -0.78
C ALA A 131 -8.82 5.15 -1.12
N SER A 132 -8.31 4.72 -2.29
CA SER A 132 -6.99 5.12 -2.75
C SER A 132 -6.89 6.64 -2.70
N ASN A 133 -5.87 7.16 -2.02
CA ASN A 133 -5.59 8.60 -1.92
C ASN A 133 -5.12 9.21 -3.27
N VAL A 134 -5.47 8.57 -4.39
CA VAL A 134 -5.18 9.02 -5.75
C VAL A 134 -6.48 9.52 -6.33
N ASP A 135 -6.59 10.83 -6.49
CA ASP A 135 -7.72 11.42 -7.21
C ASP A 135 -7.59 11.06 -8.70
N PRO A 136 -8.49 10.25 -9.27
CA PRO A 136 -8.42 9.83 -10.66
C PRO A 136 -8.56 11.02 -11.63
N THR A 137 -9.19 12.12 -11.21
CA THR A 137 -9.35 13.31 -12.05
C THR A 137 -8.03 14.07 -12.19
N GLN A 138 -7.29 14.24 -11.09
CA GLN A 138 -5.96 14.85 -11.07
C GLN A 138 -4.97 14.04 -11.93
N SER A 139 -5.02 12.72 -11.79
CA SER A 139 -4.15 11.80 -12.53
C SER A 139 -4.38 11.86 -14.05
N MET A 140 -5.64 12.03 -14.50
CA MET A 140 -5.94 12.22 -15.93
C MET A 140 -5.49 13.59 -16.47
N VAL A 141 -5.53 14.64 -15.65
CA VAL A 141 -5.03 15.97 -16.04
C VAL A 141 -3.51 15.94 -16.25
N GLU A 142 -2.78 15.26 -15.37
CA GLU A 142 -1.32 15.07 -15.50
C GLU A 142 -0.96 14.25 -16.74
N LEU A 143 -1.70 13.17 -17.03
CA LEU A 143 -1.53 12.40 -18.27
C LEU A 143 -1.83 13.24 -19.52
N ASN A 144 -2.87 14.09 -19.49
CA ASN A 144 -3.21 14.95 -20.62
C ASN A 144 -2.14 16.04 -20.84
N ALA A 145 -1.60 16.60 -19.76
CA ALA A 145 -0.50 17.55 -19.82
C ALA A 145 0.76 16.91 -20.42
N ALA A 146 1.10 15.68 -20.00
CA ALA A 146 2.21 14.92 -20.57
C ALA A 146 2.00 14.59 -22.06
N LEU A 147 0.78 14.22 -22.46
CA LEU A 147 0.43 13.95 -23.87
C LEU A 147 0.55 15.21 -24.73
N ARG A 148 0.02 16.36 -24.26
CA ARG A 148 0.14 17.63 -24.98
C ARG A 148 1.60 18.10 -25.10
N ALA A 149 2.40 17.88 -24.06
CA ALA A 149 3.84 18.17 -24.11
C ALA A 149 4.53 17.29 -25.16
N TYR A 150 4.18 16.01 -25.22
CA TYR A 150 4.70 15.08 -26.23
C TYR A 150 4.28 15.46 -27.65
N GLU A 151 3.01 15.78 -27.89
CA GLU A 151 2.51 16.26 -29.19
C GLU A 151 3.17 17.57 -29.62
N THR A 152 3.39 18.50 -28.69
CA THR A 152 4.06 19.76 -28.96
C THR A 152 5.51 19.52 -29.36
N ASN A 153 6.22 18.62 -28.65
CA ASN A 153 7.58 18.24 -29.01
C ASN A 153 7.65 17.57 -30.38
N GLN A 154 6.70 16.70 -30.73
CA GLN A 154 6.63 16.10 -32.07
C GLN A 154 6.40 17.13 -33.17
N ARG A 155 5.51 18.11 -32.94
CA ARG A 155 5.28 19.22 -33.91
C ARG A 155 6.52 20.09 -34.09
N ILE A 156 7.27 20.34 -33.01
CA ILE A 156 8.54 21.06 -33.06
C ILE A 156 9.56 20.29 -33.91
N VAL A 157 9.71 18.97 -33.73
CA VAL A 157 10.59 18.13 -34.55
C VAL A 157 10.20 18.20 -36.02
N GLN A 158 8.92 18.05 -36.36
CA GLN A 158 8.43 18.16 -37.75
C GLN A 158 8.66 19.55 -38.35
N TYR A 159 8.59 20.60 -37.53
CA TYR A 159 8.89 21.97 -37.97
C TYR A 159 10.39 22.15 -38.26
N TYR A 160 11.27 21.60 -37.42
CA TYR A 160 12.70 21.56 -37.68
C TYR A 160 13.02 20.78 -38.96
N ASP A 161 12.42 19.60 -39.15
CA ASP A 161 12.61 18.79 -40.37
C ASP A 161 12.17 19.55 -41.62
N LYS A 162 11.00 20.20 -41.61
CA LYS A 162 10.54 21.03 -42.72
C LYS A 162 11.44 22.24 -42.99
N THR A 163 12.00 22.82 -41.93
CA THR A 163 12.92 23.97 -42.06
C THR A 163 14.27 23.51 -42.63
N LEU A 164 14.78 22.36 -42.20
CA LEU A 164 15.97 21.72 -42.75
C LEU A 164 15.77 21.34 -44.22
N GLU A 165 14.63 20.73 -44.58
CA GLU A 165 14.30 20.38 -45.95
C GLU A 165 14.23 21.61 -46.86
N LYS A 166 13.63 22.72 -46.40
CA LYS A 166 13.64 24.00 -47.13
C LYS A 166 15.04 24.57 -47.27
N ALA A 167 15.83 24.61 -46.19
CA ALA A 167 17.18 25.14 -46.23
C ALA A 167 18.09 24.34 -47.17
N VAL A 168 17.99 23.02 -47.17
CA VAL A 168 18.74 22.13 -48.07
C VAL A 168 18.32 22.33 -49.53
N ASN A 169 17.02 22.44 -49.83
CA ASN A 169 16.53 22.64 -51.19
C ASN A 169 16.84 24.05 -51.74
N GLU A 170 16.89 25.08 -50.89
CA GLU A 170 17.22 26.44 -51.32
C GLU A 170 18.73 26.65 -51.50
N ILE A 171 19.59 25.99 -50.69
CA ILE A 171 21.06 26.05 -50.82
C ILE A 171 21.58 25.11 -51.92
N GLY A 172 20.88 24.00 -52.20
CA GLY A 172 21.24 23.08 -53.30
C GLY A 172 20.91 23.60 -54.71
N ARG A 173 20.27 24.76 -54.83
CA ARG A 173 19.93 25.41 -56.11
C ARG A 173 20.82 26.63 -56.35
N VAL A 174 22.13 26.40 -56.46
CA VAL A 174 23.11 27.30 -57.08
C VAL A 174 24.08 26.49 -57.93
#